data_AF-U4PAW3-F1
#
_entry.id   AF-U4PAW3-F1
#
_cell.length_a   1.000
_cell.length_b   1.000
_cell.length_c   1.000
_cell.angle_alpha   90.00
_cell.angle_beta   90.00
_cell.angle_gamma   90.00
#
_symmetry.space_group_name_H-M   'P 1'
#
loop_
_entity.id
_entity.type
_entity.pdbx_description
1 polymer ?
#
loop_
_entity_poly.entity_id
_entity_poly.type
_entity_poly.pdbx_seq_one_letter_code
_entity_poly.pdbx_strand_id
1 'polypeptide(L)' 'MIYAPFQMMAAYPPKPFEDESQTLKDANVLNSVVAVKILPTTN' A
#
# COMPACT_ATOMS: atom_id res chain seq x y z
N MET A 1 -15.19 9.07 11.64
CA MET A 1 -14.03 8.23 11.29
C MET A 1 -12.80 9.11 11.35
N ILE A 2 -11.79 8.75 12.15
CA ILE A 2 -10.50 9.44 12.17
C ILE A 2 -9.73 8.91 10.96
N TYR A 3 -9.53 9.74 9.94
CA TYR A 3 -8.71 9.37 8.78
C TYR A 3 -7.24 9.58 9.16
N ALA A 4 -6.55 8.50 9.54
CA ALA A 4 -5.09 8.52 9.64
C ALA A 4 -4.51 8.31 8.23
N PRO A 5 -3.48 9.08 7.81
CA PRO A 5 -2.82 8.83 6.54
C PRO A 5 -2.21 7.42 6.56
N PHE A 6 -2.34 6.68 5.45
CA PHE A 6 -1.79 5.33 5.33
C PHE A 6 -1.16 5.13 3.94
N GLN A 7 -0.27 4.14 3.85
CA GLN A 7 0.37 3.74 2.60
C GLN A 7 0.22 2.22 2.41
N MET A 8 -0.17 1.80 1.21
CA MET A 8 -0.24 0.38 0.84
C MET A 8 1.09 -0.09 0.25
N MET A 9 1.48 -1.32 0.58
CA MET A 9 2.72 -1.92 0.07
C MET A 9 2.61 -3.44 -0.06
N ALA A 10 3.37 -4.04 -0.96
CA ALA A 10 3.56 -5.48 -0.98
C ALA A 10 4.28 -5.93 0.31
N ALA A 11 3.88 -7.06 0.89
CA ALA A 11 4.55 -7.60 2.08
C ALA A 11 5.91 -8.22 1.75
N TYR A 12 6.03 -8.90 0.60
CA TYR A 12 7.25 -9.58 0.17
C TYR A 12 7.41 -9.54 -1.36
N PRO A 13 8.46 -8.89 -1.90
CA PRO A 13 9.37 -7.98 -1.22
C PRO A 13 8.64 -6.71 -0.73
N PRO A 14 9.09 -6.06 0.37
CA PRO A 14 8.51 -4.81 0.85
C PRO A 14 8.64 -3.71 -0.20
N LYS A 15 7.56 -3.43 -0.95
CA LYS A 15 7.53 -2.39 -1.98
C LYS A 15 6.26 -1.55 -1.88
N PRO A 16 6.35 -0.23 -1.65
CA PRO A 16 5.19 0.64 -1.66
C PRO A 16 4.56 0.70 -3.04
N PHE A 17 3.23 0.80 -3.08
CA PHE A 17 2.53 1.13 -4.32
C PHE A 17 2.62 2.65 -4.52
N GLU A 18 3.22 3.05 -5.63
CA GLU A 18 3.45 4.46 -5.97
C GLU A 18 2.31 5.04 -6.81
N ASP A 19 1.54 4.18 -7.49
CA ASP A 19 0.46 4.57 -8.38
C ASP A 19 -0.81 3.75 -8.06
N GLU A 20 -1.84 4.43 -7.58
CA GLU A 20 -3.15 3.82 -7.28
C GLU A 20 -3.94 3.44 -8.53
N SER A 21 -3.57 3.98 -9.70
CA SER A 21 -4.20 3.65 -10.98
C SER A 21 -3.61 2.39 -11.64
N GLN A 22 -2.49 1.88 -11.11
CA GLN A 22 -1.85 0.68 -11.62
C GLN A 22 -2.71 -0.57 -11.40
N THR A 23 -2.76 -1.46 -12.40
CA THR A 23 -3.49 -2.72 -12.26
C THR A 23 -2.76 -3.71 -11.34
N LEU A 24 -3.52 -4.61 -10.68
CA LEU A 24 -2.95 -5.64 -9.81
C LEU A 24 -2.00 -6.60 -10.55
N LYS A 25 -2.23 -6.78 -11.86
CA LYS A 25 -1.37 -7.59 -12.72
C LYS A 25 -0.03 -6.90 -12.95
N ASP A 26 -0.04 -5.61 -13.27
CA ASP A 26 1.18 -4.84 -13.54
C ASP A 26 1.99 -4.60 -12.26
N ALA A 27 1.31 -4.50 -11.13
CA ALA A 27 1.94 -4.45 -9.80
C ALA A 27 2.44 -5.83 -9.31
N ASN A 28 2.15 -6.92 -10.04
CA ASN A 28 2.50 -8.30 -9.68
C ASN A 28 2.03 -8.73 -8.28
N VAL A 29 0.81 -8.30 -7.89
CA VAL A 29 0.23 -8.56 -6.56
C VAL A 29 -1.04 -9.42 -6.61
N LEU A 30 -1.26 -10.13 -7.71
CA LEU A 30 -2.35 -11.09 -7.82
C LEU A 30 -2.17 -12.21 -6.78
N ASN A 31 -3.14 -12.37 -5.88
CA ASN A 31 -3.09 -13.29 -4.73
C ASN A 31 -1.90 -13.08 -3.79
N SER A 32 -1.30 -11.89 -3.81
CA SER A 32 -0.19 -11.54 -2.92
C SER A 32 -0.69 -10.85 -1.64
N VAL A 33 0.10 -10.92 -0.58
CA VAL A 33 -0.21 -10.25 0.69
C VAL A 33 0.15 -8.76 0.57
N VAL A 34 -0.85 -7.91 0.83
CA VAL A 34 -0.70 -6.45 0.89
C VAL A 34 -0.65 -6.02 2.35
N ALA A 35 0.39 -5.27 2.71
CA ALA A 35 0.53 -4.62 4.00
C ALA A 35 0.07 -3.16 3.94
N VAL A 36 -0.49 -2.68 5.05
CA VAL A 36 -0.89 -1.28 5.22
C VAL A 36 -0.02 -0.66 6.31
N LYS A 37 0.71 0.38 5.95
CA LYS A 37 1.53 1.16 6.87
C LYS A 37 0.78 2.42 7.26
N ILE A 38 0.45 2.56 8.54
CA ILE A 38 -0.16 3.79 9.09
C ILE A 38 0.95 4.84 9.21
N LEU A 39 0.76 5.99 8.58
CA LEU A 39 1.66 7.12 8.67
C LEU A 39 1.27 7.97 9.89
N PRO A 40 2.26 8.55 10.61
CA PRO A 40 1.96 9.45 11.71
C PRO A 40 1.23 10.70 11.20
N THR A 41 0.14 11.07 11.86
CA THR A 41 -0.54 12.35 11.61
C THR A 41 0.36 13.48 12.09
N THR A 42 0.92 14.27 11.17
CA THR A 42 1.56 15.55 11.51
C THR A 42 0.47 16.56 11.87
N ASN A 43 0.44 16.98 13.14
CA ASN A 43 -0.30 18.17 13.60
C ASN A 43 0.36 19.45 13.09
#